data_AF-A0A9X2YI18-F1
#
_entry.id   AF-A0A9X2YI18-F1
#
_cell.length_a   1.000
_cell.length_b   1.000
_cell.length_c   1.000
_cell.angle_alpha   90.00
_cell.angle_beta   90.00
_cell.angle_gamma   90.00
#
_symmetry.space_group_name_H-M   'P 1'
#
loop_
_entity.id
_entity.type
_entity.pdbx_description
1 polymer ?
#
loop_
_entity_poly.entity_id
_entity_poly.type
_entity_poly.pdbx_seq_one_letter_code
_entity_poly.pdbx_strand_id
1 'polypeptide(L)'
;MLYQPARPPFVRRHPVIVGAAAAMALWWLWLGWYGPLLLIVGAGVGFAVRRHRRAAVIRDAGLRARADFEHRLCLAGDPRGTFGRFPAALPGWYVSPENGRLMRYFDGAAWTGHTAAR
;
A
#
# COMPACT_ATOMS: atom_id res chain seq x y z
N MET A 1 -13.08 5.45 -9.03
CA MET A 1 -11.75 4.91 -8.66
C MET A 1 -11.97 3.57 -7.98
N LEU A 2 -11.79 2.47 -8.69
CA LEU A 2 -11.93 1.11 -8.15
C LEU A 2 -10.70 0.82 -7.28
N TYR A 3 -10.90 0.75 -5.96
CA TYR A 3 -9.85 0.46 -4.99
C TYR A 3 -9.46 -1.01 -5.10
N GLN A 4 -8.20 -1.27 -5.46
CA GLN A 4 -7.63 -2.60 -5.60
C GLN A 4 -7.25 -3.14 -4.21
N PRO A 5 -7.79 -4.29 -3.76
CA PRO A 5 -7.51 -4.82 -2.44
C PRO A 5 -6.01 -5.12 -2.28
N ALA A 6 -5.46 -4.75 -1.13
CA ALA A 6 -4.09 -5.06 -0.75
C ALA A 6 -3.95 -6.59 -0.63
N ARG A 7 -3.37 -7.22 -1.66
CA ARG A 7 -3.13 -8.68 -1.65
C ARG A 7 -2.23 -9.01 -0.45
N PRO A 8 -2.55 -10.06 0.33
CA PRO A 8 -1.70 -10.48 1.44
C PRO A 8 -0.27 -10.76 0.94
N PRO A 9 0.76 -10.45 1.76
CA PRO A 9 2.15 -10.58 1.36
C PRO A 9 2.43 -12.02 0.92
N PHE A 10 3.16 -12.16 -0.20
CA PHE A 10 3.45 -13.44 -0.87
C PHE A 10 4.05 -14.49 0.09
N VAL A 11 4.84 -14.03 1.05
CA VAL A 11 5.44 -14.85 2.13
C VAL A 11 4.39 -15.62 2.93
N ARG A 12 3.23 -15.00 3.19
CA ARG A 12 2.14 -15.62 3.96
C ARG A 12 1.34 -16.62 3.13
N ARG A 13 1.42 -16.55 1.80
CA ARG A 13 0.76 -17.49 0.87
C ARG A 13 1.62 -18.72 0.58
N HIS A 14 2.95 -18.61 0.61
CA HIS A 14 3.85 -19.69 0.23
C HIS A 14 5.03 -19.89 1.21
N PRO A 15 4.75 -20.24 2.48
CA PRO A 15 5.80 -20.42 3.49
C PRO A 15 6.78 -21.54 3.13
N VAL A 16 6.31 -22.60 2.46
CA VAL A 16 7.14 -23.74 2.03
C VAL A 16 8.18 -23.32 0.99
N ILE A 17 7.81 -22.47 0.02
CA ILE A 17 8.72 -21.99 -1.02
C ILE A 17 9.81 -21.12 -0.39
N VAL A 18 9.44 -20.26 0.56
CA VAL A 18 10.39 -19.40 1.29
C VAL A 18 11.36 -20.25 2.11
N GLY A 19 10.87 -21.28 2.81
CA GLY A 19 11.71 -22.21 3.57
C GLY A 19 12.68 -22.99 2.67
N ALA A 20 12.21 -23.50 1.54
CA ALA A 20 13.05 -24.20 0.57
C ALA A 20 14.13 -23.29 -0.04
N ALA A 21 13.78 -22.04 -0.38
CA ALA A 21 14.75 -21.07 -0.87
C ALA A 21 15.81 -20.71 0.18
N ALA A 22 15.42 -20.58 1.46
CA ALA A 22 16.34 -20.32 2.56
C ALA A 22 17.29 -21.51 2.79
N ALA A 23 16.78 -22.74 2.77
CA ALA A 23 17.59 -23.96 2.91
C ALA A 23 18.58 -24.10 1.74
N MET A 24 18.14 -23.82 0.50
CA MET A 24 18.99 -23.82 -0.69
C MET A 24 20.11 -22.77 -0.59
N ALA A 25 19.78 -21.56 -0.13
CA ALA A 25 20.77 -20.51 0.09
C ALA A 25 21.81 -20.92 1.16
N LEU A 26 21.35 -21.52 2.26
CA LEU A 26 22.23 -22.00 3.34
C LEU A 26 23.16 -23.12 2.85
N TRP A 27 22.67 -24.01 2.00
CA TRP A 27 23.45 -25.06 1.36
C TRP A 27 24.53 -24.48 0.43
N TRP A 28 24.18 -23.49 -0.40
CA TRP A 28 25.13 -22.83 -1.30
C TRP A 28 26.20 -22.01 -0.56
N LEU A 29 25.85 -21.41 0.57
CA LEU A 29 26.79 -20.76 1.49
C LEU A 29 27.80 -21.77 2.05
N TRP A 30 27.34 -22.95 2.43
CA TRP A 30 28.21 -24.03 2.94
C TRP A 30 29.13 -24.59 1.86
N LEU A 31 28.67 -24.64 0.60
CA LEU A 31 29.44 -25.08 -0.55
C LEU A 31 30.44 -24.01 -1.09
N GLY A 32 30.44 -22.79 -0.54
CA GLY A 32 31.35 -21.71 -0.94
C GLY A 32 30.96 -20.97 -2.23
N TRP A 33 29.74 -21.16 -2.73
CA TRP A 33 29.25 -20.56 -3.98
C TRP A 33 28.61 -19.17 -3.74
N TYR A 34 29.43 -18.20 -3.34
CA TYR A 34 28.97 -16.84 -2.99
C TYR A 34 28.56 -16.00 -4.21
N GLY A 35 29.25 -16.18 -5.35
CA GLY A 35 29.03 -15.41 -6.57
C GLY A 35 27.57 -15.45 -7.08
N PRO A 36 27.00 -16.63 -7.36
CA PRO A 36 25.64 -16.70 -7.88
C PRO A 36 24.59 -16.32 -6.83
N LEU A 37 24.85 -16.53 -5.53
CA LEU A 37 24.01 -16.06 -4.43
C LEU A 37 23.89 -14.52 -4.41
N LEU A 38 25.02 -13.82 -4.53
CA LEU A 38 25.05 -12.36 -4.59
C LEU A 38 24.28 -11.82 -5.80
N LEU A 39 24.39 -12.49 -6.96
CA LEU A 39 23.65 -12.10 -8.15
C LEU A 39 22.13 -12.26 -7.96
N ILE A 40 21.67 -13.37 -7.39
CA ILE A 40 20.24 -13.63 -7.16
C ILE A 40 19.67 -12.63 -6.15
N VAL A 41 20.36 -12.42 -5.03
CA VAL A 41 19.93 -11.46 -3.99
C VAL A 41 19.95 -10.04 -4.55
N GLY A 42 21.01 -9.64 -5.25
CA GLY A 42 21.12 -8.33 -5.88
C GLY A 42 20.01 -8.08 -6.91
N ALA A 43 19.70 -9.06 -7.76
CA ALA A 43 18.61 -8.98 -8.73
C ALA A 43 17.25 -8.88 -8.04
N GLY A 44 17.02 -9.67 -6.98
CA GLY A 44 15.80 -9.62 -6.18
C GLY A 44 15.58 -8.26 -5.51
N VAL A 45 16.62 -7.72 -4.88
CA VAL A 45 16.60 -6.38 -4.27
C VAL A 45 16.37 -5.31 -5.32
N GLY A 46 17.10 -5.35 -6.44
CA GLY A 46 16.93 -4.40 -7.55
C GLY A 46 15.51 -4.40 -8.11
N PHE A 47 14.91 -5.58 -8.30
CA PHE A 47 13.54 -5.74 -8.76
C PHE A 47 12.53 -5.18 -7.74
N ALA A 48 12.72 -5.48 -6.46
CA ALA A 48 11.87 -4.96 -5.38
C ALA A 48 11.93 -3.42 -5.31
N VAL A 49 13.14 -2.84 -5.35
CA VAL A 49 13.33 -1.38 -5.35
C VAL A 49 12.67 -0.75 -6.57
N ARG A 50 12.85 -1.31 -7.77
CA ARG A 50 12.20 -0.81 -8.99
C ARG A 50 10.68 -0.84 -8.88
N ARG A 51 10.13 -1.91 -8.32
CA ARG A 51 8.69 -2.05 -8.08
C ARG A 51 8.18 -1.03 -7.06
N HIS A 52 8.89 -0.84 -5.95
CA HIS A 52 8.56 0.17 -4.94
C HIS A 52 8.62 1.59 -5.50
N ARG A 53 9.65 1.91 -6.29
CA ARG A 53 9.76 3.20 -6.98
C ARG A 53 8.60 3.43 -7.94
N ARG A 54 8.20 2.42 -8.73
CA ARG A 54 7.03 2.53 -9.62
C ARG A 54 5.73 2.78 -8.85
N ALA A 55 5.53 2.10 -7.72
CA ALA A 55 4.35 2.31 -6.87
C ALA A 55 4.37 3.70 -6.22
N ALA A 56 5.53 4.19 -5.79
CA ALA A 56 5.69 5.53 -5.23
C ALA A 56 5.37 6.62 -6.27
N VAL A 57 5.87 6.47 -7.50
CA VAL A 57 5.60 7.43 -8.58
C VAL A 57 4.10 7.55 -8.88
N ILE A 58 3.36 6.43 -8.88
CA ILE A 58 1.89 6.44 -9.07
C ILE A 58 1.20 7.13 -7.90
N ARG A 59 1.64 6.88 -6.66
CA ARG A 59 1.10 7.53 -5.46
C ARG A 59 1.32 9.04 -5.49
N ASP A 60 2.53 9.48 -5.81
CA ASP A 60 2.89 10.89 -5.90
C ASP A 60 2.14 11.59 -7.04
N ALA A 61 2.00 10.93 -8.19
CA ALA A 61 1.19 11.44 -9.30
C ALA A 61 -0.30 11.59 -8.90
N GLY A 62 -0.83 10.64 -8.13
CA GLY A 62 -2.19 10.72 -7.59
C GLY A 62 -2.38 11.87 -6.59
N LEU A 63 -1.39 12.10 -5.71
CA LEU A 63 -1.43 13.23 -4.75
C LEU A 63 -1.38 14.58 -5.47
N ARG A 64 -0.52 14.71 -6.50
CA ARG A 64 -0.46 15.93 -7.33
C ARG A 64 -1.78 16.17 -8.07
N ALA A 65 -2.33 15.14 -8.71
CA ALA A 65 -3.60 15.27 -9.42
C ALA A 65 -4.76 15.67 -8.49
N ARG A 66 -4.76 15.18 -7.24
CA ARG A 66 -5.75 15.57 -6.23
C ARG A 66 -5.56 17.00 -5.75
N ALA A 67 -4.32 17.41 -5.47
CA ALA A 67 -3.99 18.78 -5.09
C ALA A 67 -4.40 19.77 -6.20
N ASP A 68 -4.13 19.45 -7.47
CA ASP A 68 -4.52 20.28 -8.61
C ASP A 68 -6.04 20.38 -8.76
N PHE A 69 -6.78 19.31 -8.45
CA PHE A 69 -8.24 19.29 -8.46
C PHE A 69 -8.82 20.17 -7.34
N GLU A 70 -8.32 20.02 -6.12
CA GLU A 70 -8.74 20.83 -4.96
C GLU A 70 -8.37 22.31 -5.16
N HIS A 71 -7.19 22.59 -5.73
CA HIS A 71 -6.78 23.95 -6.07
C HIS A 71 -7.70 24.59 -7.11
N ARG A 72 -8.07 23.85 -8.16
CA ARG A 72 -9.05 24.31 -9.16
C ARG A 72 -10.43 24.56 -8.56
N LEU A 73 -10.87 23.73 -7.62
CA LEU A 73 -12.13 23.95 -6.90
C LEU A 73 -12.06 25.21 -6.03
N CYS A 74 -10.95 25.46 -5.33
CA CYS A 74 -10.77 26.71 -4.58
C CYS A 74 -10.81 27.94 -5.51
N LEU A 75 -10.15 27.88 -6.66
CA LEU A 75 -10.14 28.97 -7.63
C LEU A 75 -11.50 29.20 -8.32
N ALA A 76 -12.26 28.14 -8.57
CA ALA A 76 -13.59 28.22 -9.17
C ALA A 76 -14.67 28.76 -8.21
N GLY A 77 -14.35 28.91 -6.92
CA GLY A 77 -15.36 29.12 -5.88
C GLY A 77 -16.22 27.86 -5.67
N ASP A 78 -17.27 27.98 -4.85
CA ASP A 78 -18.12 26.84 -4.51
C ASP A 78 -19.47 26.86 -5.27
N PRO A 79 -19.59 26.17 -6.42
CA PRO A 79 -20.86 26.05 -7.12
C PRO A 79 -21.88 25.12 -6.43
N ARG A 80 -21.48 24.39 -5.37
CA ARG A 80 -22.34 23.40 -4.68
C ARG A 80 -22.69 23.78 -3.22
N GLY A 81 -22.11 24.85 -2.67
CA GLY A 81 -22.34 25.29 -1.29
C GLY A 81 -21.93 24.24 -0.25
N THR A 82 -20.85 23.50 -0.51
CA THR A 82 -20.37 22.39 0.31
C THR A 82 -19.18 22.77 1.22
N PHE A 83 -18.43 23.84 0.90
CA PHE A 83 -17.31 24.28 1.75
C PHE A 83 -17.85 24.67 3.15
N GLY A 84 -17.32 24.01 4.19
CA GLY A 84 -17.77 24.18 5.58
C GLY A 84 -19.01 23.35 5.98
N ARG A 85 -19.67 22.66 5.03
CA ARG A 85 -20.89 21.88 5.30
C ARG A 85 -20.62 20.48 5.84
N PHE A 86 -19.45 19.92 5.52
CA PHE A 86 -19.00 18.66 6.07
C PHE A 86 -17.78 18.90 6.96
N PRO A 87 -17.82 18.51 8.25
CA PRO A 87 -16.63 18.54 9.08
C PRO A 87 -15.57 17.62 8.43
N ALA A 88 -14.30 18.01 8.54
CA ALA A 88 -13.20 17.14 8.16
C ALA A 88 -13.39 15.77 8.84
N ALA A 89 -13.27 14.68 8.09
CA ALA A 89 -13.37 13.35 8.66
C ALA A 89 -12.27 13.19 9.71
N LEU A 90 -12.66 13.21 10.98
CA LEU A 90 -11.73 13.10 12.10
C LEU A 90 -11.20 11.66 12.18
N PRO A 91 -10.04 11.45 12.80
CA PRO A 91 -9.58 10.10 13.09
C PRO A 91 -10.60 9.38 13.98
N GLY A 92 -11.02 8.17 13.59
CA GLY A 92 -12.11 7.49 14.28
C GLY A 92 -12.54 6.16 13.65
N TRP A 93 -13.43 5.47 14.35
CA TRP A 93 -14.05 4.25 13.86
C TRP A 93 -15.29 4.59 13.03
N TYR A 94 -15.28 4.18 11.78
CA TYR A 94 -16.39 4.41 10.85
C TYR A 94 -16.84 3.09 10.23
N VAL A 95 -18.06 3.04 9.72
CA VAL A 95 -18.58 1.87 9.00
C VAL A 95 -17.67 1.59 7.80
N SER A 96 -17.19 0.35 7.70
CA SER A 96 -16.29 -0.05 6.63
C SER A 96 -17.01 0.07 5.28
N PRO A 97 -16.45 0.79 4.30
CA PRO A 97 -17.05 0.92 2.97
C PRO A 97 -17.07 -0.40 2.19
N GLU A 98 -16.21 -1.36 2.56
CA GLU A 98 -16.14 -2.68 1.93
C GLU A 98 -17.14 -3.67 2.54
N ASN A 99 -17.51 -3.50 3.80
CA ASN A 99 -18.40 -4.42 4.50
C ASN A 99 -19.12 -3.70 5.64
N GLY A 100 -20.39 -3.33 5.43
CA GLY A 100 -21.17 -2.52 6.37
C GLY A 100 -21.45 -3.17 7.74
N ARG A 101 -21.03 -4.42 7.94
CA ARG A 101 -21.07 -5.13 9.23
C ARG A 101 -19.82 -4.93 10.08
N LEU A 102 -18.77 -4.33 9.55
CA LEU A 102 -17.50 -4.09 10.24
C LEU A 102 -17.25 -2.59 10.38
N MET A 103 -16.63 -2.19 11.48
CA MET A 103 -16.03 -0.86 11.61
C MET A 103 -14.57 -0.91 11.14
N ARG A 104 -14.11 0.14 10.47
CA ARG A 104 -12.71 0.31 10.06
C ARG A 104 -12.20 1.65 10.60
N TYR A 105 -10.98 1.66 11.11
CA TYR A 105 -10.40 2.89 11.65
C TYR A 105 -9.88 3.78 10.52
N PHE A 106 -10.32 5.03 10.48
CA PHE A 106 -9.83 6.09 9.61
C PHE A 106 -8.85 6.95 10.41
N ASP A 107 -7.66 7.20 9.89
CA ASP A 107 -6.60 7.94 10.61
C ASP A 107 -6.59 9.45 10.33
N GLY A 108 -7.61 9.97 9.63
CA GLY A 108 -7.68 11.36 9.19
C GLY A 108 -7.13 11.58 7.77
N ALA A 109 -6.38 10.63 7.21
CA ALA A 109 -5.84 10.71 5.85
C ALA A 109 -6.23 9.51 4.98
N ALA A 110 -6.33 8.31 5.55
CA ALA A 110 -6.64 7.06 4.87
C ALA A 110 -7.33 6.04 5.78
N TRP A 111 -7.95 5.04 5.15
CA TRP A 111 -8.51 3.89 5.84
C TRP A 111 -7.41 2.91 6.25
N THR A 112 -7.24 2.68 7.54
CA THR A 112 -6.21 1.76 8.08
C THR A 112 -6.63 0.30 7.94
N GLY A 113 -5.71 -0.65 8.12
CA GLY A 113 -6.04 -2.09 8.10
C GLY A 113 -6.77 -2.58 9.36
N HIS A 114 -7.00 -1.71 10.34
CA HIS A 114 -7.64 -2.09 11.61
C HIS A 114 -9.15 -2.16 11.43
N THR A 115 -9.71 -3.33 11.72
CA THR A 115 -11.15 -3.60 11.66
C THR A 115 -11.66 -4.08 13.01
N ALA A 116 -12.84 -3.64 13.39
CA ALA A 116 -13.56 -4.08 14.59
C ALA A 116 -14.95 -4.61 14.21
N ALA A 117 -15.48 -5.52 15.02
CA ALA A 117 -16.87 -5.91 14.93
C ALA A 117 -17.76 -4.71 15.33
N ARG A 118 -18.89 -4.56 14.64
CA ARG A 118 -19.89 -3.54 14.96
C ARG A 118 -20.67 -3.92 16.21
#